data_AF-A0A524DTU4-F1
#
_entry.id   AF-A0A524DTU4-F1
#
_cell.length_a   1.000
_cell.length_b   1.000
_cell.length_c   1.000
_cell.angle_alpha   90.00
_cell.angle_beta   90.00
_cell.angle_gamma   90.00
#
_symmetry.space_group_name_H-M   'P 1'
#
loop_
_entity.id
_entity.type
_entity.pdbx_description
1 polymer ?
#
loop_
_entity_poly.entity_id
_entity_poly.type
_entity_poly.pdbx_seq_one_letter_code
_entity_poly.pdbx_strand_id
1 'polypeptide(L)'
;MRIIEDRCIGCGRCVYICPVQAISLINGKASIDLDLCVECSTCLRSAECPTNAIKFKHLKWPRLVRNPFSDVIATHKLTGIPGRGTEEMKTNDVTDRFQVGEVGFSIEVGRPGIGTRLANIELFTTRLSQIQVDWEPNSPITALFEDDQGHINDEIKKERVLSVIIEFKIPLEKVPTVLEIIRHVETEIDTVFSVGVVSRVMAGGNIPIIDLLESEGFTIRPNAKVNLGLGRLPGR
;
A
#
# COMPACT_ATOMS: atom_id res chain seq x y z
N MET A 1 -2.05 -14.58 -13.95
CA MET A 1 -1.07 -15.57 -14.48
C MET A 1 -1.76 -16.82 -15.03
N ARG A 2 -1.08 -17.67 -15.82
CA ARG A 2 -1.58 -19.02 -16.21
C ARG A 2 -0.47 -20.08 -16.26
N ILE A 3 -0.83 -21.35 -16.06
CA ILE A 3 0.04 -22.52 -16.22
C ILE A 3 -0.29 -23.23 -17.53
N ILE A 4 0.73 -23.62 -18.28
CA ILE A 4 0.62 -24.53 -19.43
C ILE A 4 0.82 -25.95 -18.90
N GLU A 5 -0.27 -26.69 -18.69
CA GLU A 5 -0.26 -28.00 -18.01
C GLU A 5 0.65 -29.03 -18.69
N ASP A 6 0.64 -29.08 -20.02
CA ASP A 6 1.47 -30.01 -20.81
C ASP A 6 2.97 -29.82 -20.57
N ARG A 7 3.39 -28.59 -20.25
CA ARG A 7 4.79 -28.27 -19.95
C ARG A 7 5.10 -28.38 -18.46
N CYS A 8 4.11 -28.33 -17.59
CA CYS A 8 4.34 -28.35 -16.15
C CYS A 8 4.79 -29.74 -15.70
N ILE A 9 6.00 -29.85 -15.15
CA ILE A 9 6.52 -31.12 -14.61
C ILE A 9 6.34 -31.27 -13.10
N GLY A 10 5.53 -30.40 -12.47
CA GLY A 10 5.24 -30.52 -11.04
C GLY A 10 6.38 -30.15 -10.08
N CYS A 11 7.43 -29.46 -10.54
CA CYS A 11 8.63 -29.19 -9.71
C CYS A 11 8.43 -28.34 -8.44
N GLY A 12 7.25 -27.75 -8.23
CA GLY A 12 6.92 -27.02 -7.00
C GLY A 12 7.59 -25.66 -6.77
N ARG A 13 8.59 -25.24 -7.57
CA ARG A 13 9.30 -23.95 -7.35
C ARG A 13 8.38 -22.72 -7.26
N CYS A 14 7.34 -22.70 -8.10
CA CYS A 14 6.35 -21.62 -8.11
C CYS A 14 5.44 -21.59 -6.88
N VAL A 15 5.22 -22.74 -6.23
CA VAL A 15 4.50 -22.84 -4.94
C VAL A 15 5.30 -22.11 -3.87
N TYR A 16 6.59 -22.43 -3.75
CA TYR A 16 7.48 -21.87 -2.72
C TYR A 16 7.63 -20.34 -2.81
N ILE A 17 7.75 -19.80 -4.03
CA ILE A 17 7.98 -18.36 -4.23
C ILE A 17 6.69 -17.53 -4.20
N CYS A 18 5.51 -18.14 -4.16
CA CYS A 18 4.26 -17.38 -4.18
C CYS A 18 4.03 -16.69 -2.83
N PRO A 19 4.12 -15.35 -2.75
CA PRO A 19 4.07 -14.65 -1.47
C PRO A 19 2.69 -14.71 -0.81
N VAL A 20 1.64 -15.11 -1.53
CA VAL A 20 0.26 -15.18 -1.04
C VAL A 20 -0.29 -16.61 -1.10
N GLN A 21 0.60 -17.60 -1.28
CA GLN A 21 0.25 -19.02 -1.31
C GLN A 21 -0.87 -19.40 -2.29
N ALA A 22 -1.01 -18.63 -3.38
CA ALA A 22 -2.04 -18.83 -4.39
C ALA A 22 -1.73 -19.96 -5.38
N ILE A 23 -0.66 -20.74 -5.17
CA ILE A 23 -0.25 -21.80 -6.09
C ILE A 23 -0.08 -23.09 -5.30
N SER A 24 -0.68 -24.17 -5.77
CA SER A 24 -0.58 -25.51 -5.18
C SER A 24 -0.30 -26.55 -6.25
N LEU A 25 0.08 -27.77 -5.84
CA LEU A 25 0.19 -28.91 -6.75
C LEU A 25 -1.09 -29.75 -6.66
N ILE A 26 -1.78 -29.88 -7.79
CA ILE A 26 -2.98 -30.72 -7.94
C ILE A 26 -2.65 -31.74 -9.03
N ASN A 27 -2.77 -33.04 -8.71
CA ASN A 27 -2.44 -34.15 -9.63
C ASN A 27 -1.03 -34.02 -10.26
N GLY A 28 -0.04 -33.59 -9.46
CA GLY A 28 1.33 -33.40 -9.92
C GLY A 28 1.56 -32.19 -10.84
N LYS A 29 0.58 -31.29 -10.98
CA LYS A 29 0.67 -30.07 -11.79
C LYS A 29 0.42 -28.83 -10.94
N ALA A 30 1.10 -27.74 -11.26
CA ALA A 30 0.85 -26.46 -10.61
C ALA A 30 -0.52 -25.92 -11.01
N SER A 31 -1.33 -25.54 -10.03
CA SER A 31 -2.61 -24.86 -10.20
C SER A 31 -2.58 -23.53 -9.46
N ILE A 32 -3.22 -22.50 -10.02
CA ILE A 32 -3.26 -21.15 -9.44
C ILE A 32 -4.68 -20.88 -8.96
N ASP A 33 -4.82 -20.61 -7.67
CA ASP A 33 -6.02 -19.99 -7.11
C ASP A 33 -6.11 -18.54 -7.57
N LEU A 34 -7.10 -18.26 -8.42
CA LEU A 34 -7.27 -16.93 -9.01
C LEU A 34 -7.86 -15.92 -8.03
N ASP A 35 -8.56 -16.32 -6.98
CA ASP A 35 -9.05 -15.38 -5.97
C ASP A 35 -7.90 -14.91 -5.08
N LEU A 36 -7.03 -15.82 -4.64
CA LEU A 36 -5.84 -15.49 -3.83
C LEU A 36 -4.74 -14.78 -4.64
N CYS A 37 -4.60 -15.07 -5.93
CA CYS A 37 -3.53 -14.50 -6.74
C CYS A 37 -3.65 -12.98 -6.91
N VAL A 38 -2.69 -12.25 -6.37
CA VAL A 38 -2.62 -10.78 -6.41
C VAL A 38 -1.91 -10.21 -7.66
N GLU A 39 -1.58 -11.06 -8.65
CA GLU A 39 -0.90 -10.63 -9.89
C GLU A 39 0.45 -9.89 -9.68
N CYS A 40 1.21 -10.28 -8.65
CA CYS A 40 2.55 -9.73 -8.33
C CYS A 40 3.67 -10.18 -9.28
N SER A 41 3.38 -11.15 -10.15
CA SER A 41 4.30 -11.74 -11.13
C SER A 41 5.57 -12.41 -10.58
N THR A 42 5.73 -12.54 -9.26
CA THR A 42 6.91 -13.17 -8.64
C THR A 42 7.13 -14.61 -9.11
N CYS A 43 6.06 -15.41 -9.27
CA CYS A 43 6.19 -16.77 -9.78
C CYS A 43 6.69 -16.83 -11.23
N LEU A 44 6.39 -15.83 -12.05
CA LEU A 44 6.91 -15.75 -13.42
C LEU A 44 8.38 -15.32 -13.42
N ARG A 45 8.74 -14.32 -12.61
CA ARG A 45 10.09 -13.74 -12.59
C ARG A 45 11.12 -14.59 -11.85
N SER A 46 10.71 -15.24 -10.77
CA SER A 46 11.65 -15.77 -9.75
C SER A 46 11.48 -17.26 -9.47
N ALA A 47 10.46 -17.95 -10.01
CA ALA A 47 10.33 -19.40 -9.80
C ALA A 47 11.32 -20.23 -10.62
N GLU A 48 12.00 -19.63 -11.61
CA GLU A 48 12.92 -20.32 -12.51
C GLU A 48 12.32 -21.63 -13.05
N CYS A 49 11.13 -21.54 -13.66
CA CYS A 49 10.42 -22.72 -14.14
C CYS A 49 11.24 -23.41 -15.24
N PRO A 50 11.70 -24.66 -15.04
CA PRO A 50 12.64 -25.32 -15.95
C PRO A 50 12.04 -25.57 -17.34
N THR A 51 10.72 -25.62 -17.44
CA THR A 51 9.97 -25.85 -18.69
C THR A 51 9.24 -24.62 -19.19
N ASN A 52 9.42 -23.47 -18.54
CA ASN A 52 8.76 -22.20 -18.89
C ASN A 52 7.22 -22.36 -19.02
N ALA A 53 6.62 -23.14 -18.11
CA ALA A 53 5.20 -23.46 -18.09
C ALA A 53 4.33 -22.31 -17.54
N ILE A 54 4.92 -21.33 -16.86
CA ILE A 54 4.21 -20.16 -16.32
C ILE A 54 4.19 -19.07 -17.39
N LYS A 55 3.03 -18.53 -17.70
CA LYS A 55 2.87 -17.43 -18.66
C LYS A 55 2.02 -16.30 -18.11
N PHE A 56 2.34 -15.09 -18.57
CA PHE A 56 1.47 -13.94 -18.39
C PHE A 56 0.13 -14.19 -19.08
N LYS A 57 -0.94 -13.70 -18.46
CA LYS A 57 -2.29 -13.65 -19.02
C LYS A 57 -2.69 -12.18 -19.03
N HIS A 58 -3.15 -11.69 -20.18
CA HIS A 58 -3.67 -10.34 -20.28
C HIS A 58 -4.80 -10.13 -19.26
N LEU A 59 -4.62 -9.17 -18.35
CA LEU A 59 -5.60 -8.83 -17.34
C LEU A 59 -6.68 -7.93 -17.95
N LYS A 60 -7.93 -8.14 -17.56
CA LYS A 60 -9.05 -7.28 -17.90
C LYS A 60 -9.52 -6.58 -16.62
N TRP A 61 -10.14 -5.42 -16.78
CA TRP A 61 -10.88 -4.79 -15.69
C TRP A 61 -11.96 -5.73 -15.14
N PRO A 62 -12.23 -5.78 -13.82
CA PRO A 62 -11.58 -5.03 -12.73
C PRO A 62 -10.23 -5.61 -12.25
N ARG A 63 -9.94 -6.89 -12.50
CA ARG A 63 -8.72 -7.59 -12.07
C ARG A 63 -7.40 -6.89 -12.42
N LEU A 64 -7.38 -6.09 -13.49
CA LEU A 64 -6.24 -5.26 -13.88
C LEU A 64 -5.70 -4.40 -12.72
N VAL A 65 -6.58 -3.93 -11.83
CA VAL A 65 -6.22 -3.08 -10.68
C VAL A 65 -5.24 -3.78 -9.73
N ARG A 66 -5.21 -5.12 -9.68
CA ARG A 66 -4.33 -5.84 -8.74
C ARG A 66 -2.85 -5.57 -8.98
N ASN A 67 -2.47 -5.41 -10.25
CA ASN A 67 -1.07 -5.36 -10.67
C ASN A 67 -0.28 -4.16 -10.10
N PRO A 68 -0.73 -2.89 -10.23
CA PRO A 68 0.02 -1.76 -9.64
C PRO A 68 0.20 -1.86 -8.11
N PHE A 69 -0.76 -2.46 -7.40
CA PHE A 69 -0.68 -2.64 -5.95
C PHE A 69 0.13 -3.87 -5.49
N SER A 70 0.60 -4.70 -6.43
CA SER A 70 1.18 -6.01 -6.10
C SER A 70 2.47 -6.33 -6.84
N ASP A 71 2.70 -5.72 -7.99
CA ASP A 71 3.89 -5.95 -8.79
C ASP A 71 4.87 -4.79 -8.61
N VAL A 72 6.06 -5.10 -8.11
CA VAL A 72 7.09 -4.12 -7.75
C VAL A 72 7.62 -3.31 -8.94
N ILE A 73 7.42 -3.79 -10.18
CA ILE A 73 7.81 -3.09 -11.40
C ILE A 73 6.63 -2.42 -12.11
N ALA A 74 5.41 -2.55 -11.58
CA ALA A 74 4.25 -1.94 -12.20
C ALA A 74 4.16 -0.45 -11.90
N THR A 75 3.67 0.28 -12.90
CA THR A 75 3.37 1.70 -12.80
C THR A 75 1.86 1.87 -12.82
N HIS A 76 1.33 2.68 -11.90
CA HIS A 76 -0.08 2.97 -11.88
C HIS A 76 -0.44 3.85 -13.09
N LYS A 77 -1.33 3.37 -13.98
CA LYS A 77 -1.61 4.02 -15.26
C LYS A 77 -2.20 5.43 -15.12
N LEU A 78 -2.95 5.68 -14.05
CA LEU A 78 -3.61 6.98 -13.83
C LEU A 78 -2.64 8.03 -13.31
N THR A 79 -1.72 7.65 -12.43
CA THR A 79 -0.83 8.60 -11.73
C THR A 79 0.59 8.63 -12.32
N GLY A 80 0.96 7.62 -13.11
CA GLY A 80 2.33 7.47 -13.63
C GLY A 80 3.36 7.09 -12.55
N ILE A 81 2.92 6.90 -11.30
CA ILE A 81 3.80 6.58 -10.16
C ILE A 81 4.09 5.08 -10.13
N PRO A 82 5.36 4.66 -10.06
CA PRO A 82 5.72 3.26 -9.81
C PRO A 82 5.43 2.89 -8.35
N GLY A 83 4.93 1.67 -8.13
CA GLY A 83 4.69 1.15 -6.79
C GLY A 83 3.31 1.49 -6.19
N ARG A 84 3.22 1.37 -4.86
CA ARG A 84 1.95 1.30 -4.09
C ARG A 84 1.55 2.62 -3.41
N GLY A 85 2.44 3.61 -3.44
CA GLY A 85 2.31 4.92 -2.81
C GLY A 85 3.33 5.87 -3.43
N THR A 86 3.40 7.10 -2.94
CA THR A 86 4.32 8.13 -3.46
C THR A 86 5.70 8.05 -2.78
N GLU A 87 6.58 9.01 -3.10
CA GLU A 87 7.83 9.18 -2.35
C GLU A 87 7.59 9.74 -0.93
N GLU A 88 6.35 10.11 -0.60
CA GLU A 88 5.91 10.57 0.73
C GLU A 88 6.82 11.69 1.25
N MET A 89 7.41 11.48 2.43
CA MET A 89 8.30 12.40 3.12
C MET A 89 9.70 12.42 2.52
N LYS A 90 10.12 11.41 1.74
CA LYS A 90 11.53 11.22 1.35
C LYS A 90 12.07 12.35 0.47
N THR A 91 11.18 13.11 -0.14
CA THR A 91 11.51 14.23 -1.02
C THR A 91 11.17 15.58 -0.40
N ASN A 92 10.80 15.65 0.89
CA ASN A 92 10.33 16.89 1.49
C ASN A 92 11.36 18.04 1.41
N ASP A 93 12.67 17.73 1.40
CA ASP A 93 13.74 18.72 1.22
C ASP A 93 13.65 19.48 -0.12
N VAL A 94 13.04 18.86 -1.13
CA VAL A 94 12.93 19.42 -2.50
C VAL A 94 11.49 19.63 -2.95
N THR A 95 10.50 19.19 -2.16
CA THR A 95 9.07 19.38 -2.47
C THR A 95 8.36 20.29 -1.48
N ASP A 96 8.87 20.42 -0.25
CA ASP A 96 8.26 21.19 0.84
C ASP A 96 6.76 20.85 1.02
N ARG A 97 6.44 19.55 0.96
CA ARG A 97 5.08 19.02 0.94
C ARG A 97 4.42 19.03 2.31
N PHE A 98 5.20 18.78 3.36
CA PHE A 98 4.78 18.78 4.76
C PHE A 98 5.29 20.06 5.43
N GLN A 99 4.38 20.97 5.74
CA GLN A 99 4.67 22.26 6.36
C GLN A 99 4.73 22.17 7.89
N VAL A 100 5.21 23.24 8.54
CA VAL A 100 5.17 23.33 10.00
C VAL A 100 3.71 23.36 10.47
N GLY A 101 3.38 22.53 11.45
CA GLY A 101 2.00 22.37 11.94
C GLY A 101 1.19 21.31 11.17
N GLU A 102 1.69 20.81 10.05
CA GLU A 102 1.10 19.67 9.35
C GLU A 102 1.75 18.35 9.77
N VAL A 103 0.93 17.31 9.82
CA VAL A 103 1.34 15.93 10.04
C VAL A 103 0.88 15.09 8.86
N GLY A 104 1.80 14.28 8.32
CA GLY A 104 1.50 13.31 7.29
C GLY A 104 1.21 11.93 7.88
N PHE A 105 0.30 11.19 7.26
CA PHE A 105 0.04 9.80 7.55
C PHE A 105 0.28 8.94 6.31
N SER A 106 0.85 7.76 6.54
CA SER A 106 0.95 6.67 5.59
C SER A 106 0.39 5.41 6.26
N ILE A 107 -0.73 4.90 5.78
CA ILE A 107 -1.34 3.67 6.32
C ILE A 107 -1.19 2.58 5.25
N GLU A 108 -0.24 1.67 5.45
CA GLU A 108 -0.06 0.51 4.57
C GLU A 108 -0.99 -0.61 5.05
N VAL A 109 -2.03 -0.90 4.26
CA VAL A 109 -3.02 -1.95 4.53
C VAL A 109 -2.68 -3.18 3.70
N GLY A 110 -2.54 -4.35 4.35
CA GLY A 110 -2.04 -5.58 3.76
C GLY A 110 -0.52 -5.70 3.83
N ARG A 111 -0.01 -6.91 3.62
CA ARG A 111 1.43 -7.24 3.61
C ARG A 111 1.72 -8.43 2.69
N PRO A 112 2.97 -8.62 2.19
CA PRO A 112 3.39 -9.90 1.65
C PRO A 112 3.08 -11.04 2.64
N GLY A 113 2.55 -12.17 2.18
CA GLY A 113 2.02 -13.24 3.04
C GLY A 113 0.51 -13.18 3.18
N ILE A 114 -0.03 -12.00 3.52
CA ILE A 114 -1.43 -11.84 3.95
C ILE A 114 -2.27 -11.21 2.85
N GLY A 115 -1.82 -10.12 2.23
CA GLY A 115 -2.61 -9.35 1.27
C GLY A 115 -3.77 -8.58 1.90
N THR A 116 -4.56 -7.90 1.09
CA THR A 116 -5.81 -7.25 1.51
C THR A 116 -6.80 -7.20 0.35
N ARG A 117 -8.09 -7.02 0.63
CA ARG A 117 -9.08 -6.61 -0.38
C ARG A 117 -9.24 -5.10 -0.37
N LEU A 118 -9.55 -4.52 -1.53
CA LEU A 118 -9.73 -3.07 -1.64
C LEU A 118 -10.90 -2.54 -0.79
N ALA A 119 -11.89 -3.37 -0.46
CA ALA A 119 -12.94 -3.04 0.51
C ALA A 119 -12.39 -2.60 1.89
N ASN A 120 -11.27 -3.16 2.34
CA ASN A 120 -10.67 -2.78 3.63
C ASN A 120 -10.13 -1.35 3.63
N ILE A 121 -9.85 -0.77 2.46
CA ILE A 121 -9.36 0.60 2.33
C ILE A 121 -10.49 1.58 2.68
N GLU A 122 -11.72 1.26 2.25
CA GLU A 122 -12.91 2.07 2.48
C GLU A 122 -13.21 2.30 3.97
N LEU A 123 -12.85 1.33 4.83
CA LEU A 123 -12.95 1.45 6.29
C LEU A 123 -12.16 2.63 6.84
N PHE A 124 -11.02 2.97 6.23
CA PHE A 124 -10.22 4.13 6.59
C PHE A 124 -10.71 5.38 5.86
N THR A 125 -10.83 5.31 4.53
CA THR A 125 -10.98 6.50 3.69
C THR A 125 -12.30 7.22 3.92
N THR A 126 -13.39 6.50 4.16
CA THR A 126 -14.69 7.13 4.47
C THR A 126 -14.67 7.89 5.80
N ARG A 127 -14.12 7.27 6.84
CA ARG A 127 -14.00 7.88 8.19
C ARG A 127 -13.02 9.06 8.21
N LEU A 128 -11.89 8.94 7.53
CA LEU A 128 -10.91 10.01 7.43
C LEU A 128 -11.45 11.20 6.60
N SER A 129 -12.27 10.94 5.59
CA SER A 129 -12.90 12.02 4.81
C SER A 129 -13.88 12.86 5.65
N GLN A 130 -14.53 12.28 6.67
CA GLN A 130 -15.43 13.01 7.59
C GLN A 130 -14.73 14.10 8.39
N ILE A 131 -13.43 13.96 8.64
CA ILE A 131 -12.62 14.96 9.36
C ILE A 131 -11.82 15.87 8.43
N GLN A 132 -12.07 15.75 7.12
CA GLN A 132 -11.51 16.57 6.04
C GLN A 132 -9.98 16.51 5.99
N VAL A 133 -9.43 15.30 5.85
CA VAL A 133 -8.00 15.12 5.56
C VAL A 133 -7.63 15.65 4.18
N ASP A 134 -6.38 16.10 4.02
CA ASP A 134 -5.81 16.49 2.74
C ASP A 134 -5.17 15.27 2.07
N TRP A 135 -5.94 14.60 1.19
CA TRP A 135 -5.52 13.41 0.48
C TRP A 135 -4.33 13.69 -0.46
N GLU A 136 -3.38 12.75 -0.56
CA GLU A 136 -2.32 12.87 -1.55
C GLU A 136 -2.85 12.63 -2.97
N PRO A 137 -2.89 13.66 -3.85
CA PRO A 137 -3.51 13.52 -5.17
C PRO A 137 -2.78 12.56 -6.09
N ASN A 138 -1.48 12.34 -5.91
CA ASN A 138 -0.70 11.41 -6.74
C ASN A 138 -0.68 9.99 -6.20
N SER A 139 -1.33 9.74 -5.05
CA SER A 139 -1.38 8.40 -4.48
C SER A 139 -2.23 7.49 -5.38
N PRO A 140 -1.73 6.30 -5.76
CA PRO A 140 -2.46 5.37 -6.61
C PRO A 140 -3.88 5.06 -6.12
N ILE A 141 -4.10 4.98 -4.81
CA ILE A 141 -5.41 4.66 -4.24
C ILE A 141 -6.38 5.84 -4.28
N THR A 142 -5.90 7.07 -4.04
CA THR A 142 -6.71 8.29 -4.10
C THR A 142 -7.28 8.50 -5.51
N ALA A 143 -6.51 8.15 -6.55
CA ALA A 143 -6.98 8.16 -7.94
C ALA A 143 -8.10 7.14 -8.24
N LEU A 144 -8.43 6.24 -7.31
CA LEU A 144 -9.48 5.22 -7.43
C LEU A 144 -10.70 5.51 -6.55
N PHE A 145 -10.74 6.67 -5.88
CA PHE A 145 -11.94 7.11 -5.16
C PHE A 145 -13.06 7.41 -6.15
N GLU A 146 -14.27 7.03 -5.79
CA GLU A 146 -15.47 7.32 -6.56
C GLU A 146 -15.97 8.75 -6.33
N ASP A 147 -15.72 9.28 -5.14
CA ASP A 147 -16.15 10.60 -4.69
C ASP A 147 -15.18 11.24 -3.68
N ASP A 148 -15.54 12.44 -3.21
CA ASP A 148 -14.81 13.19 -2.18
C ASP A 148 -15.06 12.65 -0.75
N GLN A 149 -15.96 11.69 -0.59
CA GLN A 149 -16.26 11.02 0.67
C GLN A 149 -15.36 9.81 0.90
N GLY A 150 -14.47 9.50 -0.04
CA GLY A 150 -13.49 8.42 0.09
C GLY A 150 -14.06 7.03 -0.17
N HIS A 151 -15.19 6.92 -0.88
CA HIS A 151 -15.70 5.62 -1.31
C HIS A 151 -14.79 5.02 -2.38
N ILE A 152 -14.59 3.71 -2.32
CA ILE A 152 -13.86 2.93 -3.32
C ILE A 152 -14.87 2.43 -4.35
N ASN A 153 -14.52 2.46 -5.63
CA ASN A 153 -15.41 1.94 -6.69
C ASN A 153 -15.84 0.48 -6.42
N ASP A 154 -17.15 0.23 -6.45
CA ASP A 154 -17.75 -1.08 -6.15
C ASP A 154 -17.26 -2.23 -7.05
N GLU A 155 -16.86 -1.94 -8.29
CA GLU A 155 -16.35 -2.95 -9.23
C GLU A 155 -15.00 -3.53 -8.77
N ILE A 156 -14.22 -2.78 -7.99
CA ILE A 156 -12.88 -3.18 -7.54
C ILE A 156 -12.82 -3.59 -6.07
N LYS A 157 -13.84 -3.32 -5.24
CA LYS A 157 -13.81 -3.63 -3.79
C LYS A 157 -13.41 -5.08 -3.47
N LYS A 158 -13.83 -6.02 -4.32
CA LYS A 158 -13.55 -7.45 -4.16
C LYS A 158 -12.15 -7.85 -4.61
N GLU A 159 -11.43 -7.00 -5.33
CA GLU A 159 -10.10 -7.32 -5.84
C GLU A 159 -9.08 -7.40 -4.69
N ARG A 160 -8.24 -8.45 -4.73
CA ARG A 160 -7.22 -8.74 -3.73
C ARG A 160 -5.85 -8.26 -4.21
N VAL A 161 -5.12 -7.54 -3.35
CA VAL A 161 -3.80 -6.96 -3.64
C VAL A 161 -2.80 -7.30 -2.53
N LEU A 162 -1.49 -7.08 -2.76
CA LEU A 162 -0.47 -7.28 -1.72
C LEU A 162 -0.63 -6.27 -0.58
N SER A 163 -0.60 -4.99 -0.92
CA SER A 163 -0.92 -3.92 0.01
C SER A 163 -1.24 -2.62 -0.72
N VAL A 164 -1.87 -1.71 -0.01
CA VAL A 164 -2.21 -0.36 -0.48
C VAL A 164 -1.71 0.62 0.56
N ILE A 165 -1.14 1.74 0.10
CA ILE A 165 -0.69 2.81 0.98
C ILE A 165 -1.68 3.96 0.85
N ILE A 166 -2.33 4.29 1.96
CA ILE A 166 -3.21 5.45 2.08
C ILE A 166 -2.37 6.62 2.59
N GLU A 167 -2.38 7.74 1.89
CA GLU A 167 -1.54 8.91 2.19
C GLU A 167 -2.36 10.18 2.29
N PHE A 168 -2.18 10.92 3.39
CA PHE A 168 -2.84 12.21 3.60
C PHE A 168 -2.07 13.11 4.57
N LYS A 169 -2.42 14.38 4.60
CA LYS A 169 -1.99 15.36 5.60
C LYS A 169 -3.16 15.83 6.44
N ILE A 170 -2.84 16.29 7.65
CA ILE A 170 -3.81 16.89 8.57
C ILE A 170 -3.09 17.85 9.53
N PRO A 171 -3.75 18.89 10.05
CA PRO A 171 -3.20 19.70 11.14
C PRO A 171 -2.87 18.87 12.39
N LEU A 172 -1.77 19.21 13.07
CA LEU A 172 -1.26 18.51 14.26
C LEU A 172 -2.33 18.33 15.34
N GLU A 173 -3.17 19.34 15.57
CA GLU A 173 -4.23 19.33 16.57
C GLU A 173 -5.33 18.29 16.32
N LYS A 174 -5.50 17.81 15.09
CA LYS A 174 -6.48 16.79 14.73
C LYS A 174 -5.92 15.36 14.77
N VAL A 175 -4.62 15.19 15.05
CA VAL A 175 -4.00 13.85 15.14
C VAL A 175 -4.72 12.91 16.11
N PRO A 176 -5.12 13.32 17.33
CA PRO A 176 -5.83 12.42 18.24
C PRO A 176 -7.08 11.78 17.61
N THR A 177 -7.84 12.56 16.84
CA THR A 177 -9.03 12.06 16.11
C THR A 177 -8.66 11.04 15.03
N VAL A 178 -7.54 11.22 14.32
CA VAL A 178 -7.04 10.22 13.36
C VAL A 178 -6.70 8.91 14.06
N LEU A 179 -6.04 8.98 15.21
CA LEU A 179 -5.64 7.79 15.99
C LEU A 179 -6.87 7.05 16.54
N GLU A 180 -7.90 7.77 16.97
CA GLU A 180 -9.18 7.18 17.39
C GLU A 180 -9.86 6.42 16.23
N ILE A 181 -9.92 7.03 15.04
CA ILE A 181 -10.43 6.37 13.82
C ILE A 181 -9.63 5.09 13.53
N ILE A 182 -8.30 5.15 13.57
CA ILE A 182 -7.43 4.01 13.32
C ILE A 182 -7.69 2.88 14.34
N ARG A 183 -7.81 3.20 15.63
CA ARG A 183 -8.13 2.22 16.68
C ARG A 183 -9.50 1.58 16.48
N HIS A 184 -10.48 2.34 16.00
CA HIS A 184 -11.78 1.78 15.69
C HIS A 184 -11.70 0.82 14.50
N VAL A 185 -11.04 1.22 13.41
CA VAL A 185 -10.82 0.36 12.24
C VAL A 185 -10.05 -0.92 12.60
N GLU A 186 -9.10 -0.85 13.53
CA GLU A 186 -8.35 -2.02 14.03
C GLU A 186 -9.28 -3.13 14.54
N THR A 187 -10.45 -2.78 15.10
CA THR A 187 -11.42 -3.77 15.62
C THR A 187 -12.28 -4.43 14.54
N GLU A 188 -12.29 -3.89 13.32
CA GLU A 188 -13.17 -4.32 12.23
C GLU A 188 -12.42 -4.99 11.07
N ILE A 189 -11.17 -4.62 10.86
CA ILE A 189 -10.41 -5.02 9.68
C ILE A 189 -10.00 -6.51 9.74
N ASP A 190 -10.12 -7.21 8.61
CA ASP A 190 -9.79 -8.64 8.50
C ASP A 190 -8.36 -8.91 7.99
N THR A 191 -7.52 -7.87 7.95
CA THR A 191 -6.11 -7.92 7.54
C THR A 191 -5.23 -7.16 8.51
N VAL A 192 -3.94 -7.10 8.22
CA VAL A 192 -2.96 -6.31 8.97
C VAL A 192 -2.76 -4.95 8.31
N PHE A 193 -2.36 -3.96 9.10
CA PHE A 193 -1.88 -2.68 8.59
C PHE A 193 -0.74 -2.14 9.44
N SER A 194 -0.02 -1.17 8.91
CA SER A 194 0.98 -0.40 9.64
C SER A 194 0.81 1.08 9.37
N VAL A 195 1.06 1.90 10.40
CA VAL A 195 0.91 3.35 10.34
C VAL A 195 2.29 4.00 10.42
N GLY A 196 2.62 4.81 9.44
CA GLY A 196 3.71 5.76 9.43
C GLY A 196 3.19 7.17 9.69
N VAL A 197 3.90 7.93 10.50
CA VAL A 197 3.58 9.33 10.80
C VAL A 197 4.76 10.21 10.41
N VAL A 198 4.47 11.33 9.76
CA VAL A 198 5.45 12.27 9.23
C VAL A 198 5.27 13.60 9.91
N SER A 199 6.35 14.17 10.44
CA SER A 199 6.34 15.51 11.00
C SER A 199 7.67 16.21 10.75
N ARG A 200 7.67 17.54 10.77
CA ARG A 200 8.90 18.33 10.69
C ARG A 200 9.63 18.31 12.03
N VAL A 201 10.95 18.14 11.96
CA VAL A 201 11.85 18.41 13.09
C VAL A 201 11.93 19.93 13.26
N MET A 202 11.57 20.41 14.44
CA MET A 202 11.57 21.82 14.81
C MET A 202 12.98 22.28 15.20
N ALA A 203 13.16 23.61 15.31
CA ALA A 203 14.38 24.18 15.84
C ALA A 203 14.71 23.59 17.23
N GLY A 204 15.99 23.26 17.45
CA GLY A 204 16.43 22.57 18.68
C GLY A 204 16.20 21.06 18.69
N GLY A 205 15.73 20.46 17.58
CA GLY A 205 15.55 19.01 17.46
C GLY A 205 14.23 18.49 18.03
N ASN A 206 13.33 19.38 18.46
CA ASN A 206 12.01 18.99 18.97
C ASN A 206 11.16 18.38 17.85
N ILE A 207 10.42 17.31 18.14
CA ILE A 207 9.54 16.63 17.19
C ILE A 207 8.15 16.52 17.87
N PRO A 208 7.28 17.53 17.74
CA PRO A 208 6.05 17.64 18.53
C PRO A 208 5.10 16.43 18.46
N ILE A 209 5.14 15.70 17.34
CA ILE A 209 4.31 14.51 17.16
C ILE A 209 4.70 13.37 18.10
N ILE A 210 5.96 13.29 18.55
CA ILE A 210 6.42 12.23 19.46
C ILE A 210 5.70 12.35 20.79
N ASP A 211 5.76 13.52 21.43
CA ASP A 211 5.10 13.78 22.72
C ASP A 211 3.60 13.50 22.63
N LEU A 212 2.96 13.89 21.52
CA LEU A 212 1.54 13.66 21.29
C LEU A 212 1.23 12.17 21.16
N LEU A 213 1.98 11.42 20.34
CA LEU A 213 1.75 9.98 20.18
C LEU A 213 2.02 9.20 21.47
N GLU A 214 3.03 9.59 22.25
CA GLU A 214 3.30 8.99 23.56
C GLU A 214 2.17 9.28 24.56
N SER A 215 1.61 10.49 24.56
CA SER A 215 0.47 10.85 25.41
C SER A 215 -0.80 10.05 25.06
N GLU A 216 -0.94 9.67 23.79
CA GLU A 216 -2.00 8.79 23.29
C GLU A 216 -1.71 7.30 23.56
N GLY A 217 -0.57 6.97 24.17
CA GLY A 217 -0.20 5.62 24.60
C GLY A 217 0.53 4.79 23.54
N PHE A 218 1.05 5.41 22.47
CA PHE A 218 1.83 4.72 21.45
C PHE A 218 3.32 4.69 21.80
N THR A 219 3.96 3.53 21.65
CA THR A 219 5.42 3.43 21.77
C THR A 219 6.09 3.78 20.45
N ILE A 220 6.86 4.88 20.44
CA ILE A 220 7.63 5.28 19.27
C ILE A 220 8.91 4.45 19.17
N ARG A 221 9.16 3.92 17.97
CA ARG A 221 10.39 3.19 17.68
C ARG A 221 11.48 4.18 17.23
N PRO A 222 12.76 3.94 17.57
CA PRO A 222 13.86 4.83 17.17
C PRO A 222 14.14 4.83 15.66
N ASN A 223 13.45 3.96 14.90
CA ASN A 223 13.66 3.80 13.47
C ASN A 223 12.84 4.85 12.71
N ALA A 224 13.45 5.99 12.44
CA ALA A 224 12.88 7.03 11.59
C ALA A 224 13.71 7.23 10.32
N LYS A 225 13.03 7.53 9.21
CA LYS A 225 13.68 8.12 8.05
C LYS A 225 13.67 9.62 8.25
N VAL A 226 14.86 10.22 8.30
CA VAL A 226 15.02 11.66 8.51
C VAL A 226 15.61 12.24 7.24
N ASN A 227 14.94 13.23 6.66
CA ASN A 227 15.58 14.04 5.63
C ASN A 227 16.59 14.98 6.30
N LEU A 228 17.82 14.97 5.81
CA LEU A 228 18.92 15.70 6.40
C LEU A 228 18.92 17.20 6.01
N GLY A 229 17.96 17.66 5.19
CA GLY A 229 17.94 19.02 4.67
C GLY A 229 19.03 19.28 3.62
N LEU A 230 19.52 18.23 2.96
CA LEU A 230 20.58 18.34 1.95
C LEU A 230 20.02 18.68 0.57
N GLY A 231 18.74 18.38 0.34
CA GLY A 231 18.03 18.79 -0.87
C GLY A 231 17.74 20.29 -0.89
N ARG A 232 17.59 20.85 -2.09
CA ARG A 232 17.11 22.23 -2.26
C ARG A 232 15.96 22.26 -3.26
N LEU A 233 14.97 23.09 -2.97
CA LEU A 233 13.93 23.45 -3.92
C LEU A 233 14.58 24.07 -5.16
N PRO A 234 14.28 23.59 -6.38
CA PRO A 234 14.75 24.22 -7.61
C PRO A 234 14.30 25.70 -7.64
N GLY A 235 15.26 26.62 -7.75
CA GLY A 235 14.97 28.07 -7.86
C GLY A 235 14.96 28.87 -6.56
N ARG A 236 15.45 28.30 -5.44
CA ARG A 236 15.85 29.04 -4.23
C ARG A 236 17.34 28.92 -3.96
#